data_AF-A0A9P9U0E6-F1
#
_entry.id   AF-A0A9P9U0E6-F1
#
_cell.length_a   1.000
_cell.length_b   1.000
_cell.length_c   1.000
_cell.angle_alpha   90.00
_cell.angle_beta   90.00
_cell.angle_gamma   90.00
#
_symmetry.space_group_name_H-M   'P 1'
#
loop_
_entity.id
_entity.type
_entity.pdbx_description
1 polymer ?
#
loop_
_entity_poly.entity_id
_entity_poly.type
_entity_poly.pdbx_seq_one_letter_code
_entity_poly.pdbx_strand_id
1 'polypeptide(L)'
;MKFLLSTTLLASLALAFPSPLPQEATSVVPQTDIDIDDSLVSYNFTPAFTSSLDDLFNLLDSIPDSVLESGDEALNQWFIDNDLRDPSADLLLDTTPALEVDDLDLVGDETLVERGVLVARASAWKIAKCVASIVQMIATTAVPAAKLLKIKKYIKALGGVKESVKLLLGATTKAEKLKAGGKALVYLSAELLGISSVKAACF
;
A
#
# COMPACT_ATOMS: atom_id res chain seq x y z
N MET A 1 26.67 8.75 78.09
CA MET A 1 25.59 9.14 77.15
C MET A 1 25.48 7.98 76.17
N LYS A 2 24.60 6.96 76.23
CA LYS A 2 23.16 6.82 76.52
C LYS A 2 22.25 7.33 75.40
N PHE A 3 22.08 6.51 74.35
CA PHE A 3 20.90 6.40 73.46
C PHE A 3 20.90 4.94 72.96
N LEU A 4 20.15 3.98 73.53
CA LEU A 4 18.69 3.74 73.53
C LEU A 4 18.06 3.55 72.13
N LEU A 5 17.75 2.27 71.86
CA LEU A 5 16.60 1.68 71.13
C LEU A 5 16.03 2.36 69.88
N SER A 6 15.92 1.59 68.78
CA SER A 6 14.60 1.12 68.31
C SER A 6 14.71 0.06 67.22
N THR A 7 14.29 -1.15 67.59
CA THR A 7 13.83 -2.23 66.71
C THR A 7 12.51 -1.85 66.04
N THR A 8 12.39 -1.97 64.72
CA THR A 8 11.08 -2.16 64.08
C THR A 8 11.17 -3.31 63.07
N LEU A 9 10.41 -4.34 63.41
CA LEU A 9 10.18 -5.57 62.67
C LEU A 9 9.03 -5.29 61.69
N LEU A 10 9.32 -5.16 60.40
CA LEU A 10 8.28 -5.07 59.37
C LEU A 10 8.00 -6.48 58.84
N ALA A 11 6.89 -7.04 59.31
CA ALA A 11 6.30 -8.27 58.80
C ALA A 11 5.84 -8.06 57.35
N SER A 12 6.48 -8.75 56.41
CA SER A 12 6.08 -8.78 55.00
C SER A 12 4.81 -9.61 54.84
N LEU A 13 3.72 -8.94 54.48
CA LEU A 13 2.46 -9.55 54.08
C LEU A 13 2.59 -10.04 52.63
N ALA A 14 2.68 -11.36 52.43
CA ALA A 14 2.67 -11.96 51.10
C ALA A 14 1.24 -11.97 50.54
N LEU A 15 0.93 -11.07 49.61
CA LEU A 15 -0.27 -11.16 48.78
C LEU A 15 0.00 -12.14 47.64
N ALA A 16 -0.64 -13.30 47.69
CA ALA A 16 -0.71 -14.24 46.59
C ALA A 16 -1.62 -13.65 45.50
N PHE A 17 -1.03 -13.12 44.43
CA PHE A 17 -1.75 -12.78 43.21
C PHE A 17 -2.05 -14.08 42.45
N PRO A 18 -3.30 -14.42 42.12
CA PRO A 18 -3.58 -15.51 41.19
C PRO A 18 -3.01 -15.15 39.82
N SER A 19 -2.17 -16.03 39.29
CA SER A 19 -1.63 -15.91 37.94
C SER A 19 -2.78 -15.93 36.92
N PRO A 20 -2.85 -14.98 35.97
CA PRO A 20 -3.76 -15.11 34.84
C PRO A 20 -3.32 -16.30 33.99
N LEU A 21 -4.31 -17.12 33.59
CA LEU A 21 -4.17 -18.20 32.63
C LEU A 21 -3.46 -17.72 31.36
N PRO A 22 -2.70 -18.59 30.67
CA PRO A 22 -2.18 -18.27 29.34
C PRO A 22 -3.35 -18.01 28.40
N GLN A 23 -3.58 -16.74 28.06
CA GLN A 23 -4.40 -16.41 26.91
C GLN A 23 -3.65 -16.94 25.69
N GLU A 24 -4.20 -17.96 25.04
CA GLU A 24 -3.97 -18.16 23.62
C GLU A 24 -4.14 -16.80 22.96
N ALA A 25 -3.04 -16.24 22.48
CA ALA A 25 -3.02 -15.08 21.63
C ALA A 25 -3.63 -15.48 20.29
N THR A 26 -4.96 -15.64 20.28
CA THR A 26 -5.74 -15.55 19.06
C THR A 26 -5.43 -14.17 18.52
N SER A 27 -4.71 -14.13 17.40
CA SER A 27 -4.52 -12.93 16.59
C SER A 27 -5.90 -12.51 16.09
N VAL A 28 -6.63 -11.77 16.93
CA VAL A 28 -7.86 -11.09 16.56
C VAL A 28 -7.41 -9.87 15.76
N VAL A 29 -7.27 -10.06 14.46
CA VAL A 29 -7.40 -8.95 13.50
C VAL A 29 -8.73 -8.27 13.83
N PRO A 30 -8.77 -6.96 14.14
CA PRO A 30 -10.00 -6.27 14.50
C PRO A 30 -11.04 -6.50 13.39
N GLN A 31 -12.11 -7.22 13.72
CA GLN A 31 -13.29 -7.33 12.88
C GLN A 31 -14.10 -6.06 13.07
N THR A 32 -13.64 -4.94 12.52
CA THR A 32 -14.55 -3.84 12.24
C THR A 32 -15.41 -4.25 11.05
N ASP A 33 -16.71 -4.01 11.16
CA ASP A 33 -17.63 -4.05 10.04
C ASP A 33 -17.03 -3.26 8.87
N ILE A 34 -17.30 -3.68 7.64
CA ILE A 34 -16.64 -3.19 6.44
C ILE A 34 -17.16 -1.78 6.11
N ASP A 35 -16.78 -0.79 6.93
CA ASP A 35 -16.93 0.66 6.71
C ASP A 35 -15.89 1.12 5.67
N ILE A 36 -15.83 0.39 4.56
CA ILE A 36 -15.11 0.81 3.37
C ILE A 36 -16.06 1.78 2.68
N ASP A 37 -15.63 3.03 2.52
CA ASP A 37 -16.35 4.05 1.77
C ASP A 37 -16.83 3.46 0.43
N ASP A 38 -18.16 3.37 0.26
CA ASP A 38 -18.79 2.82 -0.93
C ASP A 38 -18.37 3.59 -2.21
N SER A 39 -17.88 4.83 -2.08
CA SER A 39 -17.30 5.58 -3.19
C SER A 39 -16.06 4.91 -3.78
N LEU A 40 -15.25 4.23 -2.96
CA LEU A 40 -14.05 3.50 -3.42
C LEU A 40 -14.42 2.20 -4.14
N VAL A 41 -15.62 1.68 -3.89
CA VAL A 41 -16.14 0.46 -4.52
C VAL A 41 -16.60 0.73 -5.96
N SER A 42 -16.89 1.99 -6.30
CA SER A 42 -17.28 2.38 -7.65
C SER A 42 -16.11 2.38 -8.65
N TYR A 43 -14.87 2.46 -8.16
CA TYR A 43 -13.68 2.45 -8.98
C TYR A 43 -13.14 1.03 -9.15
N ASN A 44 -12.84 0.66 -10.40
CA ASN A 44 -12.39 -0.67 -10.76
C ASN A 44 -11.28 -0.62 -11.78
N PHE A 45 -10.19 -1.33 -11.48
CA PHE A 45 -9.16 -1.57 -12.48
C PHE A 45 -9.73 -2.42 -13.61
N THR A 46 -9.43 -2.05 -14.84
CA THR A 46 -9.81 -2.81 -16.04
C THR A 46 -8.66 -3.71 -16.47
N PRO A 47 -8.90 -4.76 -17.28
CA PRO A 47 -7.83 -5.66 -17.74
C PRO A 47 -6.64 -4.96 -18.41
N ALA A 48 -6.82 -3.73 -18.91
CA ALA A 48 -5.74 -2.93 -19.46
C ALA A 48 -4.63 -2.58 -18.44
N PHE A 49 -4.93 -2.62 -17.13
CA PHE A 49 -3.98 -2.36 -16.05
C PHE A 49 -3.15 -3.59 -15.63
N THR A 50 -3.26 -4.74 -16.33
CA THR A 50 -2.57 -5.98 -15.92
C THR A 50 -1.06 -5.79 -15.75
N SER A 51 -0.35 -5.36 -16.79
CA SER A 51 1.12 -5.17 -16.71
C SER A 51 1.49 -4.16 -15.64
N SER A 52 0.75 -3.06 -15.62
CA SER A 52 0.93 -1.94 -14.69
C SER A 52 0.80 -2.32 -13.22
N LEU A 53 -0.20 -3.12 -12.88
CA LEU A 53 -0.40 -3.61 -11.52
C LEU A 53 0.63 -4.70 -11.17
N ASP A 54 1.00 -5.54 -12.14
CA ASP A 54 2.07 -6.54 -11.94
C ASP A 54 3.40 -5.82 -11.62
N ASP A 55 3.81 -4.84 -12.43
CA ASP A 55 5.05 -4.08 -12.23
C ASP A 55 5.04 -3.35 -10.88
N LEU A 56 3.93 -2.69 -10.56
CA LEU A 56 3.74 -2.02 -9.27
C LEU A 56 3.87 -2.98 -8.09
N PHE A 57 3.17 -4.11 -8.13
CA PHE A 57 3.17 -5.06 -7.03
C PHE A 57 4.50 -5.82 -6.93
N ASN A 58 5.19 -6.05 -8.04
CA ASN A 58 6.56 -6.58 -8.03
C ASN A 58 7.55 -5.57 -7.42
N LEU A 59 7.44 -4.29 -7.76
CA LEU A 59 8.23 -3.24 -7.10
C LEU A 59 7.96 -3.23 -5.59
N LEU A 60 6.70 -3.23 -5.18
CA LEU A 60 6.34 -3.32 -3.75
C LEU A 60 6.88 -4.58 -3.09
N ASP A 61 6.82 -5.73 -3.77
CA ASP A 61 7.33 -6.99 -3.24
C ASP A 61 8.86 -7.00 -3.11
N SER A 62 9.57 -6.26 -3.97
CA SER A 62 11.03 -6.11 -3.90
C SER A 62 11.54 -5.33 -2.69
N ILE A 63 10.72 -4.43 -2.10
CA ILE A 63 11.10 -3.65 -0.92
C ILE A 63 11.16 -4.59 0.31
N PRO A 64 12.30 -4.80 0.98
CA PRO A 64 12.38 -5.72 2.10
C PRO A 64 11.40 -5.36 3.22
N ASP A 65 10.76 -6.36 3.84
CA ASP A 65 9.83 -6.12 4.97
C ASP A 65 10.53 -5.37 6.11
N SER A 66 11.83 -5.63 6.34
CA SER A 66 12.65 -4.94 7.35
C SER A 66 12.81 -3.44 7.08
N VAL A 67 12.83 -3.02 5.82
CA VAL A 67 12.90 -1.60 5.43
C VAL A 67 11.58 -0.92 5.79
N LEU A 68 10.46 -1.55 5.45
CA LEU A 68 9.13 -1.02 5.76
C LEU A 68 8.83 -0.99 7.26
N GLU A 69 9.33 -1.97 8.01
CA GLU A 69 9.23 -2.02 9.47
C GLU A 69 10.09 -0.95 10.16
N SER A 70 11.19 -0.55 9.52
CA SER A 70 12.08 0.52 10.00
C SER A 70 11.50 1.93 9.78
N GLY A 71 10.39 2.04 9.02
CA GLY A 71 9.65 3.28 8.82
C GLY A 71 10.08 4.09 7.59
N ASP A 72 9.56 5.31 7.50
CA ASP A 72 9.61 6.12 6.27
C ASP A 72 11.04 6.56 5.90
N GLU A 73 11.90 6.82 6.89
CA GLU A 73 13.30 7.22 6.67
C GLU A 73 14.10 6.08 6.02
N ALA A 74 13.97 4.85 6.54
CA ALA A 74 14.65 3.69 5.99
C ALA A 74 14.15 3.36 4.58
N LEU A 75 12.83 3.52 4.35
CA LEU A 75 12.23 3.37 3.04
C LEU A 75 12.75 4.42 2.04
N ASN A 76 12.87 5.68 2.47
CA ASN A 76 13.45 6.74 1.65
C ASN A 76 14.89 6.42 1.23
N GLN A 77 15.73 6.00 2.18
CA GLN A 77 17.11 5.61 1.87
C GLN A 77 17.18 4.42 0.93
N TRP A 78 16.30 3.43 1.12
CA TRP A 78 16.22 2.28 0.22
C TRP A 78 15.89 2.71 -1.21
N PHE A 79 15.01 3.69 -1.43
CA PHE A 79 14.75 4.19 -2.79
C PHE A 79 15.96 4.88 -3.43
N ILE A 80 16.72 5.63 -2.65
CA ILE A 80 17.95 6.29 -3.11
C ILE A 80 18.99 5.23 -3.50
N ASP A 81 19.22 4.24 -2.62
CA ASP A 81 20.20 3.16 -2.81
C ASP A 81 19.89 2.25 -4.00
N ASN A 82 18.64 2.22 -4.46
CA ASN A 82 18.18 1.42 -5.60
C ASN A 82 17.94 2.25 -6.87
N ASP A 83 18.43 3.49 -6.93
CA ASP A 83 18.28 4.41 -8.08
C ASP A 83 16.80 4.70 -8.46
N LEU A 84 15.89 4.56 -7.50
CA LEU A 84 14.45 4.83 -7.66
C LEU A 84 14.06 6.26 -7.26
N ARG A 85 14.99 6.97 -6.61
CA ARG A 85 14.82 8.37 -6.18
C ARG A 85 16.15 9.11 -6.25
N ASP A 86 16.11 10.34 -6.75
CA ASP A 86 17.25 11.24 -6.70
C ASP A 86 17.51 11.71 -5.24
N PRO A 87 18.73 11.59 -4.70
CA PRO A 87 19.06 11.99 -3.33
C PRO A 87 18.92 13.49 -3.07
N SER A 88 18.89 14.31 -4.12
CA SER A 88 18.69 15.76 -4.08
C SER A 88 17.23 16.18 -4.33
N ALA A 89 16.33 15.22 -4.60
CA ALA A 89 14.90 15.51 -4.72
C ALA A 89 14.30 15.84 -3.34
N ASP A 90 14.11 17.13 -3.10
CA ASP A 90 13.28 17.64 -2.02
C ASP A 90 11.89 16.95 -2.06
N LEU A 91 11.30 16.73 -0.88
CA LEU A 91 9.95 16.16 -0.74
C LEU A 91 8.93 17.09 -1.41
N LEU A 92 8.70 16.91 -2.71
CA LEU A 92 7.71 17.67 -3.47
C LEU A 92 6.32 17.15 -3.11
N LEU A 93 5.80 17.74 -2.02
CA LEU A 93 4.39 17.79 -1.71
C LEU A 93 3.75 18.92 -2.54
N ASP A 94 2.73 18.54 -3.28
CA ASP A 94 1.76 19.37 -3.99
C ASP A 94 2.22 20.15 -5.24
N THR A 95 1.49 19.90 -6.34
CA THR A 95 1.33 20.76 -7.53
C THR A 95 2.40 20.80 -8.63
N THR A 96 3.12 19.71 -8.89
CA THR A 96 3.54 19.50 -10.29
C THR A 96 2.33 18.95 -11.07
N PRO A 97 1.86 19.61 -12.14
CA PRO A 97 0.94 18.95 -13.06
C PRO A 97 1.60 17.65 -13.48
N ALA A 98 0.79 16.59 -13.64
CA ALA A 98 1.20 15.30 -14.17
C ALA A 98 2.41 15.50 -15.08
N LEU A 99 3.54 14.85 -14.75
CA LEU A 99 4.77 14.83 -15.54
C LEU A 99 4.40 15.15 -16.99
N GLU A 100 4.90 16.28 -17.50
CA GLU A 100 4.94 16.52 -18.94
C GLU A 100 5.85 15.43 -19.51
N VAL A 101 5.31 14.22 -19.64
CA VAL A 101 5.66 13.28 -20.68
C VAL A 101 5.21 13.97 -21.95
N ASP A 102 5.98 14.95 -22.45
CA ASP A 102 5.75 15.52 -23.79
C ASP A 102 6.79 14.99 -24.79
N ASP A 103 7.87 14.33 -24.34
CA ASP A 103 8.93 13.83 -25.24
C ASP A 103 9.33 12.37 -24.95
N LEU A 104 8.38 11.43 -25.05
CA LEU A 104 8.72 10.04 -25.42
C LEU A 104 8.38 9.85 -26.89
N ASP A 105 9.31 10.31 -27.73
CA ASP A 105 9.30 10.21 -29.19
C ASP A 105 9.13 8.75 -29.65
N LEU A 106 7.91 8.38 -30.06
CA LEU A 106 7.64 7.16 -30.84
C LEU A 106 6.84 7.51 -32.09
N VAL A 107 7.60 7.87 -33.12
CA VAL A 107 7.20 8.19 -34.50
C VAL A 107 6.40 7.06 -35.17
N GLY A 108 5.41 7.40 -36.01
CA GLY A 108 4.95 6.53 -37.11
C GLY A 108 3.48 6.68 -37.57
N ASP A 109 3.26 7.56 -38.55
CA ASP A 109 2.40 7.53 -39.77
C ASP A 109 0.94 6.99 -39.73
N GLU A 110 0.05 7.74 -40.41
CA GLU A 110 -1.41 7.85 -40.21
C GLU A 110 -2.29 6.91 -41.04
N THR A 111 -3.49 6.56 -40.54
CA THR A 111 -4.75 6.20 -41.24
C THR A 111 -5.77 5.63 -40.22
N LEU A 112 -7.08 5.57 -40.58
CA LEU A 112 -8.30 5.18 -39.81
C LEU A 112 -8.22 4.14 -38.67
N VAL A 113 -7.15 3.35 -38.60
CA VAL A 113 -6.61 2.68 -37.40
C VAL A 113 -6.41 3.67 -36.24
N GLU A 114 -6.24 4.96 -36.51
CA GLU A 114 -6.03 6.03 -35.55
C GLU A 114 -7.16 6.25 -34.55
N ARG A 115 -8.46 6.01 -34.81
CA ARG A 115 -9.42 6.13 -33.70
C ARG A 115 -9.27 5.00 -32.68
N GLY A 116 -8.98 3.79 -33.17
CA GLY A 116 -8.66 2.64 -32.32
C GLY A 116 -7.32 2.81 -31.61
N VAL A 117 -6.30 3.30 -32.31
CA VAL A 117 -4.95 3.53 -31.79
C VAL A 117 -4.85 4.79 -30.93
N LEU A 118 -5.64 5.84 -31.17
CA LEU A 118 -5.72 7.01 -30.29
C LEU A 118 -6.49 6.69 -29.02
N VAL A 119 -7.53 5.85 -29.08
CA VAL A 119 -8.17 5.32 -27.86
C VAL A 119 -7.25 4.33 -27.14
N ALA A 120 -6.50 3.49 -27.87
CA ALA A 120 -5.51 2.58 -27.29
C ALA A 120 -4.28 3.33 -26.71
N ARG A 121 -3.82 4.40 -27.36
CA ARG A 121 -2.76 5.30 -26.87
C ARG A 121 -3.27 6.17 -25.75
N ALA A 122 -4.49 6.69 -25.81
CA ALA A 122 -5.09 7.46 -24.72
C ALA A 122 -5.30 6.58 -23.47
N SER A 123 -5.71 5.31 -23.66
CA SER A 123 -5.78 4.35 -22.56
C SER A 123 -4.39 3.94 -22.07
N ALA A 124 -3.44 3.62 -22.96
CA ALA A 124 -2.06 3.32 -22.59
C ALA A 124 -1.38 4.50 -21.88
N TRP A 125 -1.67 5.73 -22.29
CA TRP A 125 -1.19 6.96 -21.67
C TRP A 125 -1.84 7.22 -20.32
N LYS A 126 -3.15 7.00 -20.19
CA LYS A 126 -3.86 7.07 -18.90
C LYS A 126 -3.31 6.02 -17.93
N ILE A 127 -3.04 4.82 -18.41
CA ILE A 127 -2.44 3.72 -17.65
C ILE A 127 -0.99 4.06 -17.27
N ALA A 128 -0.18 4.57 -18.20
CA ALA A 128 1.19 5.00 -17.95
C ALA A 128 1.23 6.14 -16.91
N LYS A 129 0.33 7.13 -17.00
CA LYS A 129 0.20 8.20 -16.01
C LYS A 129 -0.23 7.69 -14.64
N CYS A 130 -1.16 6.74 -14.59
CA CYS A 130 -1.57 6.06 -13.37
C CYS A 130 -0.39 5.34 -12.71
N VAL A 131 0.35 4.51 -13.46
CA VAL A 131 1.53 3.80 -12.93
C VAL A 131 2.62 4.76 -12.51
N ALA A 132 2.98 5.72 -13.36
CA ALA A 132 4.00 6.71 -13.07
C ALA A 132 3.63 7.49 -11.80
N SER A 133 2.37 7.85 -11.62
CA SER A 133 1.90 8.54 -10.41
C SER A 133 1.94 7.65 -9.17
N ILE A 134 1.62 6.34 -9.28
CA ILE A 134 1.72 5.42 -8.14
C ILE A 134 3.18 5.17 -7.77
N VAL A 135 4.05 4.90 -8.75
CA VAL A 135 5.49 4.70 -8.54
C VAL A 135 6.12 5.95 -7.95
N GLN A 136 5.82 7.11 -8.52
CA GLN A 136 6.30 8.39 -8.01
C GLN A 136 5.84 8.61 -6.57
N MET A 137 4.57 8.34 -6.26
CA MET A 137 4.04 8.48 -4.91
C MET A 137 4.70 7.53 -3.89
N ILE A 138 5.00 6.30 -4.31
CA ILE A 138 5.74 5.34 -3.48
C ILE A 138 7.17 5.85 -3.27
N ALA A 139 7.85 6.26 -4.34
CA ALA A 139 9.22 6.76 -4.31
C ALA A 139 9.36 8.06 -3.50
N THR A 140 8.37 8.96 -3.56
CA THR A 140 8.37 10.22 -2.79
C THR A 140 7.97 10.03 -1.32
N THR A 141 7.79 8.80 -0.84
CA THR A 141 7.34 8.48 0.52
C THR A 141 6.02 9.15 0.92
N ALA A 142 5.24 9.62 -0.06
CA ALA A 142 3.92 10.21 0.17
C ALA A 142 2.93 9.17 0.75
N VAL A 143 3.24 7.88 0.59
CA VAL A 143 2.56 6.77 1.26
C VAL A 143 3.46 6.27 2.40
N PRO A 144 2.98 6.32 3.67
CA PRO A 144 3.71 5.78 4.80
C PRO A 144 4.12 4.31 4.60
N ALA A 145 5.33 3.96 5.04
CA ALA A 145 5.88 2.61 4.99
C ALA A 145 4.94 1.58 5.64
N ALA A 146 4.23 1.97 6.71
CA ALA A 146 3.23 1.15 7.36
C ALA A 146 2.04 0.77 6.44
N LYS A 147 1.62 1.66 5.53
CA LYS A 147 0.58 1.37 4.54
C LYS A 147 1.10 0.41 3.46
N LEU A 148 2.33 0.61 2.98
CA LEU A 148 2.96 -0.31 2.03
C LEU A 148 3.11 -1.71 2.62
N LEU A 149 3.48 -1.81 3.90
CA LEU A 149 3.56 -3.09 4.61
C LEU A 149 2.20 -3.78 4.70
N LYS A 150 1.10 -3.04 4.91
CA LYS A 150 -0.26 -3.59 4.87
C LYS A 150 -0.62 -4.10 3.48
N ILE A 151 -0.32 -3.33 2.43
CA ILE A 151 -0.54 -3.74 1.03
C ILE A 151 0.20 -5.05 0.74
N LYS A 152 1.49 -5.14 1.11
CA LYS A 152 2.27 -6.39 0.96
C LYS A 152 1.64 -7.56 1.70
N LYS A 153 1.17 -7.34 2.93
CA LYS A 153 0.49 -8.39 3.71
C LYS A 153 -0.79 -8.88 3.02
N TYR A 154 -1.59 -7.98 2.44
CA TYR A 154 -2.76 -8.37 1.66
C TYR A 154 -2.39 -9.13 0.39
N ILE A 155 -1.38 -8.68 -0.35
CA ILE A 155 -0.88 -9.37 -1.55
C ILE A 155 -0.44 -10.80 -1.22
N LYS A 156 0.35 -10.97 -0.14
CA LYS A 156 0.77 -12.29 0.35
C LYS A 156 -0.43 -13.15 0.76
N ALA A 157 -1.42 -12.58 1.47
CA ALA A 157 -2.62 -13.29 1.89
C ALA A 157 -3.52 -13.73 0.71
N LEU A 158 -3.44 -13.04 -0.43
CA LEU A 158 -4.18 -13.36 -1.65
C LEU A 158 -3.47 -14.38 -2.55
N GLY A 159 -2.27 -14.84 -2.18
CA GLY A 159 -1.49 -15.79 -2.99
C GLY A 159 -0.38 -15.16 -3.83
N GLY A 160 0.04 -13.93 -3.51
CA GLY A 160 1.14 -13.23 -4.16
C GLY A 160 0.69 -12.25 -5.24
N VAL A 161 1.67 -11.62 -5.90
CA VAL A 161 1.46 -10.54 -6.87
C VAL A 161 0.46 -10.92 -7.96
N LYS A 162 0.76 -12.01 -8.70
CA LYS A 162 -0.02 -12.43 -9.87
C LYS A 162 -1.48 -12.74 -9.55
N GLU A 163 -1.73 -13.43 -8.44
CA GLU A 163 -3.11 -13.75 -8.03
C GLU A 163 -3.83 -12.48 -7.54
N SER A 164 -3.14 -11.59 -6.84
CA SER A 164 -3.70 -10.31 -6.41
C SER A 164 -4.14 -9.43 -7.60
N VAL A 165 -3.30 -9.33 -8.64
CA VAL A 165 -3.64 -8.60 -9.87
C VAL A 165 -4.82 -9.24 -10.58
N LYS A 166 -4.79 -10.55 -10.79
CA LYS A 166 -5.90 -11.29 -11.41
C LYS A 166 -7.22 -11.09 -10.67
N LEU A 167 -7.20 -11.13 -9.33
CA LEU A 167 -8.38 -10.94 -8.50
C LEU A 167 -8.89 -9.49 -8.54
N LEU A 168 -8.00 -8.49 -8.51
CA LEU A 168 -8.37 -7.08 -8.61
C LEU A 168 -9.02 -6.73 -9.96
N LEU A 169 -8.56 -7.37 -11.03
CA LEU A 169 -9.08 -7.16 -12.38
C LEU A 169 -10.35 -7.96 -12.66
N GLY A 170 -10.51 -9.11 -12.02
CA GLY A 170 -11.65 -10.01 -12.22
C GLY A 170 -12.90 -9.65 -11.39
N ALA A 171 -12.75 -8.92 -10.29
CA ALA A 171 -13.85 -8.57 -9.39
C ALA A 171 -14.13 -7.06 -9.42
N THR A 172 -15.32 -6.69 -9.89
CA THR A 172 -15.72 -5.28 -10.12
C THR A 172 -16.64 -4.70 -9.04
N THR A 173 -17.10 -5.53 -8.11
CA THR A 173 -17.94 -5.07 -6.98
C THR A 173 -17.36 -5.51 -5.64
N LYS A 174 -17.73 -4.83 -4.54
CA LYS A 174 -17.34 -5.25 -3.17
C LYS A 174 -17.78 -6.69 -2.89
N ALA A 175 -18.97 -7.07 -3.34
CA ALA A 175 -19.48 -8.43 -3.18
C ALA A 175 -18.64 -9.46 -3.97
N GLU A 176 -18.29 -9.15 -5.23
CA GLU A 176 -17.40 -9.99 -6.03
C GLU A 176 -16.00 -10.06 -5.42
N LYS A 177 -15.44 -8.94 -4.94
CA LYS A 177 -14.13 -8.88 -4.31
C LYS A 177 -14.11 -9.71 -3.02
N LEU A 178 -15.15 -9.59 -2.21
CA LEU A 178 -15.31 -10.39 -1.00
C LEU A 178 -15.45 -11.88 -1.31
N LYS A 179 -16.17 -12.25 -2.38
CA LYS A 179 -16.32 -13.64 -2.81
C LYS A 179 -15.03 -14.22 -3.39
N ALA A 180 -14.28 -13.44 -4.15
CA ALA A 180 -13.12 -13.90 -4.90
C ALA A 180 -11.85 -13.95 -4.04
N GLY A 181 -11.63 -12.97 -3.16
CA GLY A 181 -10.42 -12.87 -2.35
C GLY A 181 -10.66 -12.44 -0.89
N GLY A 182 -11.90 -12.54 -0.42
CA GLY A 182 -12.23 -12.28 0.98
C GLY A 182 -11.99 -10.82 1.39
N LYS A 183 -11.85 -10.62 2.71
CA LYS A 183 -11.57 -9.30 3.27
C LYS A 183 -10.23 -8.72 2.77
N ALA A 184 -9.23 -9.57 2.51
CA ALA A 184 -7.93 -9.14 2.02
C ALA A 184 -8.02 -8.40 0.68
N LEU A 185 -8.82 -8.90 -0.27
CA LEU A 185 -9.00 -8.24 -1.57
C LEU A 185 -9.79 -6.93 -1.46
N VAL A 186 -10.78 -6.89 -0.58
CA VAL A 186 -11.55 -5.68 -0.30
C VAL A 186 -10.66 -4.60 0.31
N TYR A 187 -9.84 -4.95 1.32
CA TYR A 187 -8.91 -4.01 1.94
C TYR A 187 -7.78 -3.59 1.00
N LEU A 188 -7.23 -4.51 0.20
CA LEU A 188 -6.24 -4.16 -0.82
C LEU A 188 -6.81 -3.14 -1.80
N SER A 189 -8.02 -3.38 -2.30
CA SER A 189 -8.70 -2.45 -3.21
C SER A 189 -8.90 -1.09 -2.56
N ALA A 190 -9.38 -1.05 -1.32
CA ALA A 190 -9.63 0.19 -0.60
C ALA A 190 -8.34 0.96 -0.26
N GLU A 191 -7.26 0.27 0.09
CA GLU A 191 -5.98 0.91 0.37
C GLU A 191 -5.37 1.52 -0.89
N LEU A 192 -5.49 0.85 -2.05
CA LEU A 192 -4.99 1.40 -3.33
C LEU A 192 -5.85 2.55 -3.85
N LEU A 193 -7.18 2.36 -3.88
CA LEU A 193 -8.13 3.32 -4.45
C LEU A 193 -8.42 4.49 -3.50
N GLY A 194 -8.22 4.30 -2.20
CA GLY A 194 -8.36 5.32 -1.17
C GLY A 194 -7.22 6.33 -1.15
N ILE A 195 -6.14 6.08 -1.91
CA ILE A 195 -5.09 7.07 -2.09
C ILE A 195 -5.53 8.06 -3.16
N SER A 196 -5.74 9.32 -2.75
CA SER A 196 -6.33 10.36 -3.60
C SER A 196 -5.58 10.58 -4.91
N SER A 197 -4.24 10.50 -4.89
CA SER A 197 -3.40 10.62 -6.09
C SER A 197 -3.59 9.46 -7.06
N VAL A 198 -3.77 8.23 -6.55
CA VAL A 198 -4.09 7.05 -7.38
C VAL A 198 -5.46 7.22 -8.01
N LYS A 199 -6.47 7.62 -7.23
CA LYS A 199 -7.80 7.88 -7.75
C LYS A 199 -7.77 8.93 -8.87
N ALA A 200 -7.11 10.07 -8.65
CA ALA A 200 -7.02 11.16 -9.62
C ALA A 200 -6.22 10.79 -10.88
N ALA A 201 -5.18 9.97 -10.76
CA ALA A 201 -4.36 9.57 -11.90
C ALA A 201 -4.98 8.42 -12.71
N CYS A 202 -5.73 7.53 -12.08
CA CYS A 202 -6.22 6.29 -12.68
C CYS A 202 -7.68 6.36 -13.18
N PHE A 203 -8.51 7.26 -12.66
CA PHE A 203 -9.96 7.30 -12.93
C PHE A 203 -10.48 8.69 -13.27
#